data_AF-A0A0A8JHJ2-F1
#
_entry.id   AF-A0A0A8JHJ2-F1
#
_cell.length_a   1.000
_cell.length_b   1.000
_cell.length_c   1.000
_cell.angle_alpha   90.00
_cell.angle_beta   90.00
_cell.angle_gamma   90.00
#
_symmetry.space_group_name_H-M   'P 1'
#
loop_
_entity.id
_entity.type
_entity.pdbx_description
1 polymer ?
#
loop_
_entity_poly.entity_id
_entity_poly.type
_entity_poly.pdbx_seq_one_letter_code
_entity_poly.pdbx_strand_id
1 'polypeptide(L)'
;MKAQFQRFVEGIVRQTDCNLAEREDLYEELLSHLEDSFAEHRKQGYSGEEATRIVMTNFGDGPEIGKQLQHAMYPYRREMLLVLSVVSLLFAYGVYLGQLFLAGDAHIPWLVMAVLSSSALLYVTVRPVTSLNRRLWMNGLLVIHLFVFFYGLLLAAYLERPFSTILTFVAALLMLLTIILVYRTTIYDFPSDRQALKKDAKRLHFINITTGILIVFLTLFFLWAFLLFSSGLSPAFLWLLLPIGVWILSYAIQMHLLAEQQRKWSYAIAVIQTGVLLAGLVFWLWSM
;
A
#
# COMPACT_ATOMS: atom_id res chain seq x y z
N MET A 1 -8.18 24.02 30.49
CA MET A 1 -8.28 24.70 29.19
C MET A 1 -7.33 24.09 28.16
N LYS A 2 -6.01 24.37 28.18
CA LYS A 2 -5.05 23.74 27.24
C LYS A 2 -5.16 22.22 27.18
N ALA A 3 -5.24 21.56 28.34
CA ALA A 3 -5.41 20.10 28.41
C ALA A 3 -6.72 19.58 27.76
N GLN A 4 -7.77 20.39 27.68
CA GLN A 4 -9.05 20.00 27.08
C GLN A 4 -8.98 20.08 25.54
N PHE A 5 -8.39 21.15 25.00
CA PHE A 5 -8.12 21.27 23.57
C PHE A 5 -7.13 20.21 23.10
N GLN A 6 -6.03 20.00 23.84
CA GLN A 6 -5.05 18.96 23.51
C GLN A 6 -5.71 17.57 23.44
N ARG A 7 -6.52 17.21 24.45
CA ARG A 7 -7.27 15.94 24.42
C ARG A 7 -8.24 15.83 23.25
N PHE A 8 -8.90 16.92 22.89
CA PHE A 8 -9.85 16.96 21.79
C PHE A 8 -9.14 16.78 20.44
N VAL A 9 -8.08 17.54 20.20
CA VAL A 9 -7.24 17.43 19.00
C VAL A 9 -6.59 16.06 18.92
N GLU A 10 -6.07 15.52 20.02
CA GLU A 10 -5.50 14.17 20.05
C GLU A 10 -6.55 13.12 19.66
N GLY A 11 -7.81 13.30 20.10
CA GLY A 11 -8.94 12.48 19.70
C GLY A 11 -9.24 12.54 18.20
N ILE A 12 -9.18 13.73 17.59
CA ILE A 12 -9.35 13.94 16.15
C ILE A 12 -8.21 13.27 15.37
N VAL A 13 -6.97 13.61 15.72
CA VAL A 13 -5.79 13.18 14.97
C VAL A 13 -5.59 11.67 15.05
N ARG A 14 -5.97 11.03 16.16
CA ARG A 14 -5.97 9.55 16.27
C ARG A 14 -6.92 8.85 15.29
N GLN A 15 -7.89 9.57 14.72
CA GLN A 15 -8.83 9.03 13.72
C GLN A 15 -8.36 9.24 12.29
N THR A 16 -7.26 9.96 12.10
CA THR A 16 -6.63 10.18 10.81
C THR A 16 -5.49 9.21 10.57
N ASP A 17 -5.30 8.80 9.32
CA ASP A 17 -4.27 7.86 8.88
C ASP A 17 -2.91 8.53 8.62
N CYS A 18 -2.59 9.56 9.39
CA CYS A 18 -1.37 10.34 9.26
C CYS A 18 -0.14 9.58 9.80
N ASN A 19 1.01 9.78 9.13
CA ASN A 19 2.32 9.41 9.69
C ASN A 19 2.71 10.34 10.86
N LEU A 20 3.82 10.07 11.55
CA LEU A 20 4.20 10.85 12.74
C LEU A 20 4.35 12.36 12.46
N ALA A 21 5.01 12.73 11.36
CA ALA A 21 5.21 14.13 11.02
C ALA A 21 3.90 14.81 10.60
N GLU A 22 3.10 14.17 9.74
CA GLU A 22 1.76 14.69 9.37
C GLU A 22 0.83 14.80 10.58
N ARG A 23 0.97 13.89 11.54
CA ARG A 23 0.22 13.87 12.79
C ARG A 23 0.63 15.05 13.68
N GLU A 24 1.91 15.34 13.77
CA GLU A 24 2.44 16.51 14.49
C GLU A 24 1.96 17.80 13.81
N ASP A 25 2.11 17.93 12.50
CA ASP A 25 1.67 19.09 11.73
C ASP A 25 0.16 19.33 11.88
N LEU A 26 -0.66 18.29 11.70
CA LEU A 26 -2.12 18.37 11.85
C LEU A 26 -2.52 18.68 13.30
N TYR A 27 -1.79 18.14 14.27
CA TYR A 27 -2.03 18.43 15.68
C TYR A 27 -1.74 19.90 16.00
N GLU A 28 -0.62 20.43 15.51
CA GLU A 28 -0.24 21.83 15.70
C GLU A 28 -1.23 22.78 15.02
N GLU A 29 -1.63 22.51 13.78
CA GLU A 29 -2.58 23.33 13.03
C GLU A 29 -3.96 23.38 13.72
N LEU A 30 -4.52 22.23 14.10
CA LEU A 30 -5.81 22.16 14.79
C LEU A 30 -5.76 22.81 16.18
N LEU A 31 -4.66 22.64 16.91
CA LEU A 31 -4.50 23.26 18.23
C LEU A 31 -4.38 24.78 18.10
N SER A 32 -3.61 25.28 17.13
CA SER A 32 -3.49 26.72 16.86
C SER A 32 -4.85 27.34 16.56
N HIS A 33 -5.67 26.71 15.70
CA HIS A 33 -7.00 27.22 15.38
C HIS A 33 -7.95 27.28 16.58
N LEU A 34 -7.88 26.30 17.49
CA LEU A 34 -8.66 26.33 18.73
C LEU A 34 -8.19 27.44 19.67
N GLU A 35 -6.87 27.64 19.80
CA GLU A 35 -6.28 28.69 20.63
C GLU A 35 -6.60 30.09 20.09
N ASP A 36 -6.52 30.29 18.77
CA ASP A 36 -6.86 31.55 18.10
C ASP A 36 -8.34 31.89 18.25
N SER A 37 -9.22 30.92 18.02
CA SER A 37 -10.67 31.08 18.18
C SER A 37 -11.04 31.39 19.65
N PHE A 38 -10.37 30.73 20.59
CA PHE A 38 -10.53 31.02 22.01
C PHE A 38 -10.07 32.45 22.37
N ALA A 39 -8.92 32.88 21.87
CA ALA A 39 -8.40 34.23 22.11
C ALA A 39 -9.34 35.31 21.55
N GLU A 40 -9.95 35.06 20.40
CA GLU A 40 -10.93 35.97 19.79
C GLU A 40 -12.19 36.10 20.65
N HIS A 41 -12.77 34.99 21.12
CA HIS A 41 -13.90 35.05 22.04
C HIS A 41 -13.55 35.69 23.39
N ARG A 42 -12.31 35.54 23.88
CA ARG A 42 -11.86 36.28 25.07
C ARG A 42 -11.81 37.78 24.84
N LYS A 43 -11.37 38.24 23.66
CA LYS A 43 -11.38 39.68 23.30
C LYS A 43 -12.80 40.25 23.20
N GLN A 44 -13.78 39.43 22.83
CA GLN A 44 -15.20 39.79 22.78
C GLN A 44 -15.86 39.87 24.17
N GLY A 45 -15.13 39.60 25.25
CA GLY A 45 -15.60 39.76 26.62
C GLY A 45 -16.15 38.49 27.27
N TYR A 46 -16.16 37.36 26.57
CA TYR A 46 -16.60 36.08 27.14
C TYR A 46 -15.68 35.60 28.27
N SER A 47 -16.26 34.94 29.28
CA SER A 47 -15.49 34.26 30.31
C SER A 47 -14.68 33.09 29.72
N GLY A 48 -13.63 32.64 30.42
CA GLY A 48 -12.80 31.52 29.92
C GLY A 48 -13.58 30.23 29.70
N GLU A 49 -14.58 29.94 30.53
CA GLU A 49 -15.43 28.75 30.37
C GLU A 49 -16.43 28.90 29.23
N GLU A 50 -17.04 30.09 29.07
CA GLU A 50 -17.95 30.37 27.95
C GLU A 50 -17.22 30.33 26.61
N ALA A 51 -16.06 30.99 26.51
CA ALA A 51 -15.24 30.97 25.31
C ALA A 51 -14.84 29.53 24.94
N THR A 52 -14.42 28.71 25.91
CA THR A 52 -14.10 27.29 25.67
C THR A 52 -15.31 26.53 25.13
N ARG A 53 -16.49 26.72 25.73
CA ARG A 53 -17.72 26.05 25.33
C ARG A 53 -18.14 26.44 23.91
N ILE A 54 -18.08 27.73 23.59
CA ILE A 54 -18.41 28.26 22.25
C ILE A 54 -17.46 27.67 21.22
N VAL A 55 -16.14 27.70 21.47
CA VAL A 55 -15.13 27.14 20.56
C VAL A 55 -15.39 25.66 20.30
N MET A 56 -15.57 24.85 21.35
CA MET A 56 -15.79 23.41 21.20
C MET A 56 -17.10 23.09 20.45
N THR A 57 -18.15 23.88 20.71
CA THR A 57 -19.45 23.72 20.02
C THR A 57 -19.35 24.10 18.54
N ASN A 58 -18.61 25.16 18.22
CA ASN A 58 -18.40 25.62 16.86
C ASN A 58 -17.48 24.69 16.06
N PHE A 59 -16.46 24.11 16.70
CA PHE A 59 -15.60 23.12 16.07
C PHE A 59 -16.38 21.84 15.75
N GLY A 60 -17.25 21.41 16.67
CA GLY A 60 -18.15 20.27 16.48
C GLY A 60 -17.67 18.99 17.16
N ASP A 61 -18.19 17.86 16.71
CA ASP A 61 -17.89 16.55 17.29
C ASP A 61 -16.55 16.01 16.78
N GLY A 62 -15.61 15.75 17.69
CA GLY A 62 -14.24 15.34 17.36
C GLY A 62 -14.17 14.12 16.43
N PRO A 63 -14.94 13.04 16.69
CA PRO A 63 -15.03 11.91 15.78
C PRO A 63 -15.51 12.22 14.37
N GLU A 64 -16.55 13.04 14.23
CA GLU A 64 -17.05 13.41 12.92
C GLU A 64 -16.03 14.27 12.15
N ILE A 65 -15.38 15.23 12.82
CA ILE A 65 -14.29 16.03 12.23
C ILE A 65 -13.13 15.15 11.79
N GLY A 66 -12.71 14.20 12.63
CA GLY A 66 -11.64 13.25 12.30
C GLY A 66 -11.96 12.43 11.05
N LYS A 67 -13.21 11.97 10.91
CA LYS A 67 -13.68 11.26 9.73
C LYS A 67 -13.70 12.15 8.48
N GLN A 68 -14.16 13.38 8.60
CA GLN A 68 -14.19 14.35 7.49
C GLN A 68 -12.78 14.72 7.04
N LEU A 69 -11.85 14.96 7.97
CA LEU A 69 -10.44 15.17 7.70
C LEU A 69 -9.82 13.98 6.99
N GLN A 70 -10.08 12.76 7.48
CA GLN A 70 -9.60 11.54 6.84
C GLN A 70 -10.14 11.40 5.41
N HIS A 71 -11.41 11.72 5.18
CA HIS A 71 -12.01 11.67 3.85
C HIS A 71 -11.44 12.73 2.91
N ALA A 72 -11.18 13.94 3.42
CA ALA A 72 -10.56 15.03 2.67
C ALA A 72 -9.11 14.70 2.29
N MET A 73 -8.34 14.12 3.22
CA MET A 73 -6.94 13.75 2.98
C MET A 73 -6.81 12.49 2.11
N TYR A 74 -7.67 11.49 2.31
CA TYR A 74 -7.58 10.16 1.70
C TYR A 74 -8.94 9.63 1.23
N PRO A 75 -9.56 10.21 0.18
CA PRO A 75 -10.94 9.92 -0.20
C PRO A 75 -11.15 8.45 -0.61
N TYR A 76 -12.10 7.76 0.00
CA TYR A 76 -12.47 6.37 -0.29
C TYR A 76 -11.40 5.29 -0.03
N ARG A 77 -10.23 5.62 0.55
CA ARG A 77 -9.14 4.64 0.74
C ARG A 77 -9.58 3.46 1.61
N ARG A 78 -10.24 3.74 2.72
CA ARG A 78 -10.70 2.73 3.68
C ARG A 78 -11.75 1.83 3.05
N GLU A 79 -12.69 2.43 2.34
CA GLU A 79 -13.79 1.76 1.64
C GLU A 79 -13.24 0.83 0.55
N MET A 80 -12.27 1.28 -0.24
CA MET A 80 -11.61 0.44 -1.25
C MET A 80 -10.89 -0.77 -0.63
N LEU A 81 -10.19 -0.60 0.50
CA LEU A 81 -9.52 -1.69 1.20
C LEU A 81 -10.51 -2.67 1.85
N LEU A 82 -11.62 -2.17 2.37
CA LEU A 82 -12.71 -3.02 2.88
C LEU A 82 -13.33 -3.86 1.77
N VAL A 83 -13.66 -3.23 0.63
CA VAL A 83 -14.19 -3.94 -0.54
C VAL A 83 -13.18 -4.97 -1.03
N LEU A 84 -11.90 -4.59 -1.17
CA LEU A 84 -10.85 -5.51 -1.60
C LEU A 84 -10.80 -6.73 -0.68
N SER A 85 -10.66 -6.53 0.64
CA SER A 85 -10.49 -7.64 1.58
C SER A 85 -11.71 -8.56 1.69
N VAL A 86 -12.93 -8.01 1.72
CA VAL A 86 -14.16 -8.82 1.80
C VAL A 86 -14.39 -9.60 0.51
N VAL A 87 -14.31 -8.96 -0.65
CA VAL A 87 -14.51 -9.63 -1.94
C VAL A 87 -13.42 -10.66 -2.18
N SER A 88 -12.18 -10.38 -1.76
CA SER A 88 -11.07 -11.34 -1.81
C SER A 88 -11.30 -12.59 -0.97
N LEU A 89 -11.87 -12.48 0.23
CA LEU A 89 -12.22 -13.65 1.04
C LEU A 89 -13.28 -14.51 0.35
N LEU A 90 -14.35 -13.89 -0.16
CA LEU A 90 -15.40 -14.59 -0.90
C LEU A 90 -14.84 -15.28 -2.14
N PHE A 91 -13.98 -14.60 -2.89
CA PHE A 91 -13.28 -15.16 -4.03
C PHE A 91 -12.40 -16.36 -3.65
N ALA A 92 -11.62 -16.25 -2.57
CA ALA A 92 -10.72 -17.32 -2.12
C ALA A 92 -11.49 -18.63 -1.83
N TYR A 93 -12.60 -18.52 -1.09
CA TYR A 93 -13.47 -19.67 -0.85
C TYR A 93 -14.15 -20.15 -2.13
N GLY A 94 -14.62 -19.25 -2.99
CA GLY A 94 -15.27 -19.61 -4.25
C GLY A 94 -14.37 -20.44 -5.17
N VAL A 95 -13.12 -20.00 -5.40
CA VAL A 95 -12.15 -20.73 -6.21
C VAL A 95 -11.76 -22.04 -5.54
N TYR A 96 -11.51 -22.05 -4.22
CA TYR A 96 -11.15 -23.29 -3.52
C TYR A 96 -12.24 -24.35 -3.61
N LEU A 97 -13.50 -23.97 -3.34
CA LEU A 97 -14.63 -24.89 -3.45
C LEU A 97 -14.84 -25.35 -4.89
N GLY A 98 -14.66 -24.45 -5.86
CA GLY A 98 -14.68 -24.79 -7.28
C GLY A 98 -13.63 -25.84 -7.64
N GLN A 99 -12.38 -25.64 -7.20
CA GLN A 99 -11.29 -26.59 -7.42
C GLN A 99 -11.57 -27.94 -6.74
N LEU A 100 -12.02 -27.91 -5.49
CA LEU A 100 -12.30 -29.12 -4.73
C LEU A 100 -13.44 -29.96 -5.33
N PHE A 101 -14.56 -29.32 -5.70
CA PHE A 101 -15.76 -30.05 -6.13
C PHE A 101 -15.83 -30.30 -7.63
N LEU A 102 -15.24 -29.43 -8.46
CA LEU A 102 -15.31 -29.57 -9.92
C LEU A 102 -14.05 -30.24 -10.48
N ALA A 103 -12.86 -29.86 -9.99
CA ALA A 103 -11.60 -30.44 -10.46
C ALA A 103 -11.14 -31.63 -9.60
N GLY A 104 -11.64 -31.75 -8.36
CA GLY A 104 -11.20 -32.78 -7.40
C GLY A 104 -9.90 -32.44 -6.68
N ASP A 105 -9.37 -31.22 -6.86
CA ASP A 105 -8.06 -30.81 -6.36
C ASP A 105 -8.16 -29.89 -5.14
N ALA A 106 -7.54 -30.31 -4.04
CA ALA A 106 -7.55 -29.58 -2.77
C ALA A 106 -6.31 -28.67 -2.62
N HIS A 107 -6.39 -27.44 -3.13
CA HIS A 107 -5.32 -26.43 -2.97
C HIS A 107 -5.31 -25.74 -1.59
N ILE A 108 -5.24 -26.53 -0.51
CA ILE A 108 -5.28 -26.04 0.88
C ILE A 108 -4.20 -24.98 1.17
N PRO A 109 -2.92 -25.14 0.74
CA PRO A 109 -1.89 -24.13 1.01
C PRO A 109 -2.23 -22.76 0.43
N TRP A 110 -2.81 -22.72 -0.77
CA TRP A 110 -3.22 -21.46 -1.39
C TRP A 110 -4.38 -20.81 -0.64
N LEU A 111 -5.41 -21.59 -0.26
CA LEU A 111 -6.54 -21.06 0.52
C LEU A 111 -6.05 -20.42 1.82
N VAL A 112 -5.16 -21.08 2.56
CA VAL A 112 -4.60 -20.54 3.81
C VAL A 112 -3.89 -19.20 3.55
N MET A 113 -3.05 -19.12 2.52
CA MET A 113 -2.36 -17.88 2.16
C MET A 113 -3.33 -16.76 1.74
N ALA A 114 -4.38 -17.10 0.97
CA ALA A 114 -5.40 -16.15 0.52
C ALA A 114 -6.24 -15.61 1.68
N VAL A 115 -6.64 -16.47 2.62
CA VAL A 115 -7.38 -16.08 3.82
C VAL A 115 -6.51 -15.24 4.75
N LEU A 116 -5.25 -15.65 5.00
CA LEU A 116 -4.33 -14.90 5.86
C LEU A 116 -4.05 -13.50 5.32
N SER A 117 -3.71 -13.38 4.03
CA SER A 117 -3.45 -12.08 3.39
C SER A 117 -4.68 -11.18 3.40
N SER A 118 -5.86 -11.69 3.02
CA SER A 118 -7.11 -10.92 3.01
C SER A 118 -7.56 -10.51 4.41
N SER A 119 -7.42 -11.41 5.40
CA SER A 119 -7.77 -11.12 6.80
C SER A 119 -6.80 -10.11 7.42
N ALA A 120 -5.51 -10.17 7.09
CA ALA A 120 -4.53 -9.18 7.52
C ALA A 120 -4.86 -7.79 6.94
N LEU A 121 -5.22 -7.70 5.65
CA LEU A 121 -5.69 -6.45 5.04
C LEU A 121 -6.95 -5.92 5.74
N LEU A 122 -7.94 -6.79 5.99
CA LEU A 122 -9.16 -6.42 6.71
C LEU A 122 -8.83 -5.91 8.12
N TYR A 123 -7.98 -6.61 8.85
CA TYR A 123 -7.57 -6.26 10.21
C TYR A 123 -6.90 -4.88 10.25
N VAL A 124 -5.92 -4.63 9.40
CA VAL A 124 -5.21 -3.33 9.36
C VAL A 124 -6.14 -2.19 8.91
N THR A 125 -7.16 -2.50 8.10
CA THR A 125 -8.15 -1.53 7.63
C THR A 125 -9.17 -1.17 8.72
N VAL A 126 -9.60 -2.14 9.53
CA VAL A 126 -10.57 -1.92 10.61
C VAL A 126 -9.92 -1.39 11.88
N ARG A 127 -8.72 -1.88 12.20
CA ARG A 127 -7.94 -1.50 13.39
C ARG A 127 -6.61 -0.89 12.96
N PRO A 128 -6.55 0.43 12.75
CA PRO A 128 -5.28 1.09 12.46
C PRO A 128 -4.35 0.94 13.67
N VAL A 129 -3.30 0.15 13.53
CA VAL A 129 -2.27 -0.04 14.56
C VAL A 129 -1.32 1.16 14.50
N THR A 130 -1.33 2.00 15.55
CA THR A 130 -0.56 3.25 15.60
C THR A 130 0.94 3.06 15.76
N SER A 131 1.39 1.88 16.20
CA SER A 131 2.80 1.58 16.50
C SER A 131 3.60 1.00 15.33
N LEU A 132 2.93 0.58 14.24
CA LEU A 132 3.60 0.02 13.08
C LEU A 132 3.88 1.11 12.04
N ASN A 133 4.96 0.96 11.26
CA ASN A 133 5.14 1.70 10.02
C ASN A 133 4.07 1.27 9.02
N ARG A 134 2.84 1.75 9.23
CA ARG A 134 1.59 1.29 8.62
C ARG A 134 1.67 1.30 7.11
N ARG A 135 2.44 2.24 6.56
CA ARG A 135 2.68 2.36 5.13
C ARG A 135 3.47 1.19 4.57
N LEU A 136 4.62 0.87 5.17
CA LEU A 136 5.44 -0.26 4.75
C LEU A 136 4.66 -1.57 4.84
N TRP A 137 3.94 -1.76 5.96
CA TRP A 137 3.11 -2.95 6.17
C TRP A 137 1.94 -3.04 5.21
N MET A 138 1.21 -1.95 4.97
CA MET A 138 0.10 -1.94 4.02
C MET A 138 0.58 -2.24 2.60
N ASN A 139 1.66 -1.60 2.16
CA ASN A 139 2.23 -1.84 0.83
C ASN A 139 2.73 -3.28 0.70
N GLY A 140 3.44 -3.80 1.71
CA GLY A 140 3.88 -5.19 1.75
C GLY A 140 2.70 -6.16 1.67
N LEU A 141 1.64 -5.93 2.45
CA LEU A 141 0.43 -6.76 2.42
C LEU A 141 -0.26 -6.71 1.06
N LEU A 142 -0.39 -5.54 0.43
CA LEU A 142 -0.99 -5.42 -0.90
C LEU A 142 -0.16 -6.13 -1.97
N VAL A 143 1.17 -6.09 -1.89
CA VAL A 143 2.05 -6.80 -2.82
C VAL A 143 1.94 -8.32 -2.62
N ILE A 144 1.94 -8.80 -1.37
CA ILE A 144 1.72 -10.22 -1.06
C ILE A 144 0.35 -10.66 -1.60
N HIS A 145 -0.68 -9.86 -1.35
CA HIS A 145 -2.03 -10.10 -1.84
C HIS A 145 -2.07 -10.22 -3.36
N LEU A 146 -1.39 -9.33 -4.07
CA LEU A 146 -1.29 -9.37 -5.54
C LEU A 146 -0.74 -10.72 -6.04
N PHE A 147 0.35 -11.21 -5.45
CA PHE A 147 0.94 -12.50 -5.85
C PHE A 147 0.03 -13.70 -5.50
N VAL A 148 -0.55 -13.71 -4.31
CA VAL A 148 -1.46 -14.79 -3.87
C VAL A 148 -2.70 -14.86 -4.77
N PHE A 149 -3.26 -13.71 -5.14
CA PHE A 149 -4.44 -13.64 -6.00
C PHE A 149 -4.11 -13.81 -7.48
N PHE A 150 -2.88 -13.54 -7.92
CA PHE A 150 -2.41 -13.95 -9.23
C PHE A 150 -2.39 -15.48 -9.38
N TYR A 151 -1.93 -16.22 -8.36
CA TYR A 151 -2.06 -17.68 -8.39
C TYR A 151 -3.54 -18.12 -8.35
N GLY A 152 -4.38 -17.43 -7.58
CA GLY A 152 -5.82 -17.66 -7.54
C GLY A 152 -6.52 -17.43 -8.90
N LEU A 153 -6.04 -16.47 -9.70
CA LEU A 153 -6.50 -16.24 -11.08
C LEU A 153 -6.20 -17.45 -11.96
N LEU A 154 -5.00 -18.04 -11.84
CA LEU A 154 -4.62 -19.23 -12.62
C LEU A 154 -5.47 -20.44 -12.23
N LEU A 155 -5.71 -20.63 -10.93
CA LEU A 155 -6.64 -21.66 -10.45
C LEU A 155 -8.06 -21.41 -10.97
N ALA A 156 -8.57 -20.18 -10.91
CA ALA A 156 -9.88 -19.85 -11.45
C ALA A 156 -9.98 -20.18 -12.95
N ALA A 157 -8.93 -19.87 -13.72
CA ALA A 157 -8.89 -20.11 -15.17
C ALA A 157 -8.91 -21.59 -15.53
N TYR A 158 -8.38 -22.47 -14.67
CA TYR A 158 -8.36 -23.92 -14.86
C TYR A 158 -9.72 -24.60 -14.69
N LEU A 159 -10.70 -23.94 -14.04
CA LEU A 159 -12.03 -24.51 -13.87
C LEU A 159 -12.79 -24.65 -15.19
N GLU A 160 -13.80 -25.52 -15.20
CA GLU A 160 -14.70 -25.63 -16.34
C GLU A 160 -15.61 -24.39 -16.47
N ARG A 161 -16.07 -24.13 -17.70
CA ARG A 161 -17.05 -23.08 -17.97
C ARG A 161 -18.42 -23.50 -17.40
N PRO A 162 -19.20 -22.57 -16.83
CA PRO A 162 -19.02 -21.11 -16.86
C PRO A 162 -18.22 -20.53 -15.69
N PHE A 163 -17.88 -21.34 -14.68
CA PHE A 163 -17.26 -20.87 -13.44
C PHE A 163 -15.92 -20.18 -13.68
N SER A 164 -15.07 -20.74 -14.55
CA SER A 164 -13.79 -20.13 -14.91
C SER A 164 -13.95 -18.70 -15.42
N THR A 165 -14.90 -18.43 -16.33
CA THR A 165 -15.08 -17.08 -16.89
C THR A 165 -15.44 -16.05 -15.81
N ILE A 166 -16.39 -16.39 -14.93
CA ILE A 166 -16.86 -15.46 -13.88
C ILE A 166 -15.75 -15.23 -12.86
N LEU A 167 -15.12 -16.30 -12.37
CA LEU A 167 -14.08 -16.20 -11.33
C LEU A 167 -12.82 -15.51 -11.87
N THR A 168 -12.40 -15.80 -13.11
CA THR A 168 -11.28 -15.10 -13.75
C THR A 168 -11.56 -13.61 -13.92
N PHE A 169 -12.78 -13.22 -14.28
CA PHE A 169 -13.16 -11.81 -14.35
C PHE A 169 -13.09 -11.11 -12.98
N VAL A 170 -13.64 -11.74 -11.93
CA VAL A 170 -13.56 -11.22 -10.55
C VAL A 170 -12.11 -11.11 -10.08
N ALA A 171 -11.28 -12.12 -10.36
CA ALA A 171 -9.87 -12.13 -10.04
C ALA A 171 -9.12 -10.98 -10.72
N ALA A 172 -9.39 -10.73 -12.01
CA ALA A 172 -8.80 -9.61 -12.74
C ALA A 172 -9.17 -8.26 -12.12
N LEU A 173 -10.43 -8.08 -11.71
CA LEU A 173 -10.88 -6.87 -11.02
C LEU A 173 -10.19 -6.69 -9.65
N LEU A 174 -10.03 -7.77 -8.87
CA LEU A 174 -9.33 -7.74 -7.59
C LEU A 174 -7.85 -7.39 -7.75
N MET A 175 -7.18 -7.95 -8.77
CA MET A 175 -5.79 -7.60 -9.08
C MET A 175 -5.67 -6.14 -9.51
N LEU A 176 -6.55 -5.66 -10.38
CA LEU A 176 -6.56 -4.26 -10.82
C LEU A 176 -6.75 -3.32 -9.62
N LEU A 177 -7.71 -3.60 -8.75
CA LEU A 177 -7.96 -2.82 -7.53
C LEU A 177 -6.74 -2.83 -6.60
N THR A 178 -6.08 -3.97 -6.45
CA THR A 178 -4.86 -4.10 -5.65
C THR A 178 -3.72 -3.26 -6.24
N ILE A 179 -3.51 -3.30 -7.55
CA ILE A 179 -2.52 -2.47 -8.24
C ILE A 179 -2.81 -0.99 -8.02
N ILE A 180 -4.06 -0.56 -8.22
CA ILE A 180 -4.50 0.83 -7.95
C ILE A 180 -4.16 1.23 -6.52
N LEU A 181 -4.46 0.37 -5.54
CA LEU A 181 -4.18 0.63 -4.14
C LEU A 181 -2.67 0.71 -3.86
N VAL A 182 -1.84 -0.18 -4.39
CA VAL A 182 -0.37 -0.12 -4.26
C VAL A 182 0.17 1.20 -4.78
N TYR A 183 -0.25 1.63 -5.96
CA TYR A 183 0.17 2.92 -6.53
C TYR A 183 -0.31 4.09 -5.68
N ARG A 184 -1.55 4.05 -5.21
CA ARG A 184 -2.13 5.10 -4.37
C ARG A 184 -1.35 5.26 -3.06
N THR A 185 -1.16 4.17 -2.32
CA THR A 185 -0.47 4.19 -1.03
C THR A 185 1.04 4.45 -1.13
N THR A 186 1.64 4.17 -2.29
CA THR A 186 3.08 4.41 -2.50
C THR A 186 3.40 5.78 -3.10
N ILE A 187 2.56 6.33 -3.98
CA ILE A 187 2.86 7.59 -4.69
C ILE A 187 2.12 8.79 -4.09
N TYR A 188 0.85 8.63 -3.75
CA TYR A 188 0.02 9.76 -3.32
C TYR A 188 0.11 10.00 -1.82
N ASP A 189 0.23 8.94 -1.03
CA ASP A 189 0.40 9.02 0.43
C ASP A 189 1.89 9.21 0.84
N PHE A 190 2.73 9.75 -0.05
CA PHE A 190 4.13 10.07 0.29
C PHE A 190 4.20 11.52 0.84
N PRO A 191 4.55 11.72 2.13
CA PRO A 191 4.73 13.05 2.72
C PRO A 191 5.94 13.69 2.06
N SER A 192 5.69 14.64 1.17
CA SER A 192 6.77 15.23 0.38
C SER A 192 7.20 16.60 0.91
N ASP A 193 6.63 17.10 2.02
CA ASP A 193 6.99 18.42 2.55
C ASP A 193 8.46 18.52 2.98
N ARG A 194 9.12 17.40 3.33
CA ARG A 194 10.57 17.37 3.61
C ARG A 194 11.48 17.19 2.40
N GLN A 195 10.96 16.85 1.22
CA GLN A 195 11.77 16.70 0.01
C GLN A 195 11.48 17.85 -0.96
N ALA A 196 12.46 18.75 -1.12
CA ALA A 196 12.41 19.86 -2.09
C ALA A 196 12.05 19.41 -3.53
N LEU A 197 12.26 18.12 -3.85
CA LEU A 197 12.02 17.51 -5.16
C LEU A 197 10.80 16.56 -5.18
N LYS A 198 9.65 17.00 -4.64
CA LYS A 198 8.39 16.24 -4.56
C LYS A 198 8.01 15.50 -5.87
N LYS A 199 8.21 16.13 -7.03
CA LYS A 199 7.83 15.56 -8.34
C LYS A 199 8.78 14.44 -8.79
N ASP A 200 10.08 14.57 -8.51
CA ASP A 200 11.08 13.59 -8.94
C ASP A 200 10.98 12.31 -8.10
N ALA A 201 10.74 12.44 -6.79
CA ALA A 201 10.50 11.31 -5.91
C ALA A 201 9.32 10.45 -6.39
N LYS A 202 8.20 11.08 -6.76
CA LYS A 202 7.02 10.38 -7.30
C LYS A 202 7.32 9.62 -8.58
N ARG A 203 8.08 10.22 -9.50
CA ARG A 203 8.48 9.57 -10.77
C ARG A 203 9.41 8.39 -10.53
N LEU A 204 10.41 8.56 -9.67
CA LEU A 204 11.35 7.47 -9.34
C LEU A 204 10.65 6.33 -8.61
N HIS A 205 9.73 6.60 -7.68
CA HIS A 205 8.91 5.55 -7.07
C HIS A 205 8.07 4.81 -8.11
N PHE A 206 7.41 5.52 -9.02
CA PHE A 206 6.65 4.90 -10.10
C PHE A 206 7.51 3.96 -10.95
N ILE A 207 8.67 4.42 -11.40
CA ILE A 207 9.61 3.63 -12.20
C ILE A 207 10.07 2.40 -11.41
N ASN A 208 10.49 2.56 -10.15
CA ASN A 208 11.02 1.46 -9.35
C ASN A 208 9.97 0.42 -8.98
N ILE A 209 8.73 0.82 -8.69
CA ILE A 209 7.64 -0.13 -8.44
C ILE A 209 7.38 -0.93 -9.72
N THR A 210 7.30 -0.27 -10.87
CA THR A 210 7.06 -0.92 -12.16
C THR A 210 8.18 -1.91 -12.49
N THR A 211 9.44 -1.48 -12.41
CA THR A 211 10.59 -2.35 -12.68
C THR A 211 10.72 -3.45 -11.64
N GLY A 212 10.39 -3.18 -10.37
CA GLY A 212 10.37 -4.17 -9.29
C GLY A 212 9.38 -5.29 -9.54
N ILE A 213 8.14 -4.94 -9.93
CA ILE A 213 7.11 -5.94 -10.29
C ILE A 213 7.61 -6.82 -11.45
N LEU A 214 8.17 -6.21 -12.50
CA LEU A 214 8.72 -6.94 -13.65
C LEU A 214 9.88 -7.87 -13.26
N ILE A 215 10.82 -7.39 -12.44
CA ILE A 215 11.95 -8.19 -11.96
C ILE A 215 11.47 -9.37 -11.13
N VAL A 216 10.56 -9.14 -10.17
CA VAL A 216 10.05 -10.22 -9.32
C VAL A 216 9.32 -11.26 -10.17
N PHE A 217 8.49 -10.83 -11.12
CA PHE A 217 7.80 -11.73 -12.04
C PHE A 217 8.78 -12.58 -12.86
N LEU A 218 9.78 -11.94 -13.46
CA LEU A 218 10.80 -12.62 -14.26
C LEU A 218 11.64 -13.59 -13.42
N THR A 219 12.05 -13.17 -12.22
CA THR A 219 12.78 -14.01 -11.27
C THR A 219 11.93 -15.22 -10.86
N LEU A 220 10.65 -15.03 -10.54
CA LEU A 220 9.75 -16.15 -10.19
C LEU A 220 9.58 -17.13 -11.35
N PHE A 221 9.48 -16.64 -12.59
CA PHE A 221 9.44 -17.50 -13.78
C PHE A 221 10.70 -18.37 -13.91
N PHE A 222 11.88 -17.78 -13.78
CA PHE A 222 13.14 -18.53 -13.84
C PHE A 222 13.32 -19.48 -12.65
N LEU A 223 12.88 -19.11 -11.45
CA LEU A 223 12.89 -19.99 -10.29
C LEU A 223 11.99 -21.20 -10.52
N TRP A 224 10.79 -20.99 -11.07
CA TRP A 224 9.88 -22.08 -11.42
C TRP A 224 10.48 -23.00 -12.49
N ALA A 225 11.05 -22.44 -13.56
CA ALA A 225 11.72 -23.23 -14.59
C ALA A 225 12.92 -24.01 -14.01
N PHE A 226 13.71 -23.38 -13.16
CA PHE A 226 14.82 -24.03 -12.47
C PHE A 226 14.33 -25.22 -11.62
N LEU A 227 13.24 -25.07 -10.86
CA LEU A 227 12.67 -26.14 -10.06
C LEU A 227 12.14 -27.31 -10.90
N LEU A 228 11.64 -27.03 -12.11
CA LEU A 228 11.16 -28.08 -13.02
C LEU A 228 12.29 -28.91 -13.64
N PHE A 229 13.38 -28.27 -14.03
CA PHE A 229 14.46 -28.92 -14.79
C PHE A 229 15.65 -29.34 -13.92
N SER A 230 15.77 -28.82 -12.70
CA SER A 230 16.83 -29.20 -11.77
C SER A 230 16.45 -30.48 -11.02
N SER A 231 17.40 -31.41 -10.91
CA SER A 231 17.23 -32.64 -10.13
C SER A 231 17.30 -32.44 -8.60
N GLY A 232 17.51 -31.21 -8.13
CA GLY A 232 17.56 -30.88 -6.70
C GLY A 232 17.74 -29.39 -6.38
N LEU A 233 17.72 -29.05 -5.09
CA LEU A 233 18.00 -27.70 -4.60
C LEU A 233 19.50 -27.43 -4.65
N SER A 234 19.99 -26.95 -5.79
CA SER A 234 21.39 -26.51 -5.90
C SER A 234 21.56 -25.07 -5.37
N PRO A 235 22.77 -24.69 -4.90
CA PRO A 235 23.07 -23.30 -4.56
C PRO A 235 22.84 -22.30 -5.71
N ALA A 236 22.77 -22.78 -6.96
CA ALA A 236 22.49 -21.92 -8.10
C ALA A 236 21.12 -21.22 -8.03
N PHE A 237 20.20 -21.77 -7.25
CA PHE A 237 18.93 -21.15 -6.88
C PHE A 237 19.12 -19.73 -6.30
N LEU A 238 20.16 -19.52 -5.48
CA LEU A 238 20.40 -18.20 -4.85
C LEU A 238 20.84 -17.15 -5.88
N TRP A 239 21.54 -17.56 -6.95
CA TRP A 239 21.94 -16.65 -8.02
C TRP A 239 20.72 -16.09 -8.77
N LEU A 240 19.63 -16.85 -8.86
CA LEU A 240 18.38 -16.39 -9.48
C LEU A 240 17.68 -15.30 -8.66
N LEU A 241 18.00 -15.16 -7.36
CA LEU A 241 17.50 -14.10 -6.49
C LEU A 241 18.33 -12.81 -6.57
N LEU A 242 19.52 -12.85 -7.17
CA LEU A 242 20.43 -11.71 -7.28
C LEU A 242 19.78 -10.48 -7.96
N PRO A 243 18.97 -10.61 -9.03
CA PRO A 243 18.27 -9.46 -9.63
C PRO A 243 17.40 -8.69 -8.64
N ILE A 244 16.71 -9.39 -7.72
CA ILE A 244 15.91 -8.75 -6.67
C ILE A 244 16.81 -8.01 -5.69
N GLY A 245 17.92 -8.62 -5.25
CA GLY A 245 18.88 -7.98 -4.35
C GLY A 245 19.50 -6.72 -4.93
N VAL A 246 19.93 -6.78 -6.20
CA VAL A 246 20.47 -5.63 -6.93
C VAL A 246 19.42 -4.54 -7.09
N TRP A 247 18.17 -4.90 -7.40
CA TRP A 247 17.05 -3.96 -7.48
C TRP A 247 16.83 -3.22 -6.16
N ILE A 248 16.69 -3.94 -5.04
CA ILE A 248 16.50 -3.34 -3.70
C ILE A 248 17.64 -2.37 -3.38
N LEU A 249 18.88 -2.79 -3.60
CA LEU A 249 20.07 -1.98 -3.33
C LEU A 249 20.09 -0.72 -4.21
N SER A 250 19.83 -0.86 -5.50
CA SER A 250 19.80 0.26 -6.44
C SER A 250 18.75 1.30 -6.07
N TYR A 251 17.56 0.85 -5.66
CA TYR A 251 16.49 1.72 -5.21
C TYR A 251 16.84 2.43 -3.89
N ALA A 252 17.44 1.72 -2.93
CA ALA A 252 17.91 2.33 -1.68
C ALA A 252 18.93 3.45 -1.95
N ILE A 253 19.88 3.22 -2.85
CA ILE A 253 20.87 4.22 -3.28
C ILE A 253 20.18 5.41 -3.96
N GLN A 254 19.22 5.16 -4.87
CA GLN A 254 18.48 6.23 -5.55
C GLN A 254 17.74 7.14 -4.57
N MET A 255 17.12 6.57 -3.54
CA MET A 255 16.40 7.34 -2.51
C MET A 255 17.36 8.14 -1.61
N HIS A 256 18.51 7.56 -1.28
CA HIS A 256 19.56 8.26 -0.54
C HIS A 256 20.11 9.46 -1.33
N LEU A 257 20.48 9.25 -2.61
CA LEU A 257 20.95 10.32 -3.49
C LEU A 257 19.91 11.42 -3.72
N LEU A 258 18.62 11.06 -3.77
CA LEU A 258 17.56 12.04 -3.91
C LEU A 258 17.41 12.90 -2.65
N ALA A 259 17.62 12.33 -1.46
CA ALA A 259 17.66 13.08 -0.22
C ALA A 259 18.83 14.08 -0.18
N GLU A 260 19.97 13.74 -0.78
CA GLU A 260 21.13 14.63 -0.97
C GLU A 260 20.99 15.60 -2.18
N GLN A 261 19.79 15.70 -2.78
CA GLN A 261 19.51 16.55 -3.95
C GLN A 261 20.30 16.19 -5.23
N GLN A 262 20.92 15.01 -5.29
CA GLN A 262 21.70 14.54 -6.43
C GLN A 262 20.83 13.91 -7.54
N ARG A 263 19.89 14.69 -8.10
CA ARG A 263 18.87 14.18 -9.04
C ARG A 263 19.46 13.45 -10.26
N LYS A 264 20.56 13.95 -10.83
CA LYS A 264 21.16 13.40 -12.06
C LYS A 264 21.60 11.96 -11.86
N TRP A 265 22.25 11.67 -10.74
CA TRP A 265 22.74 10.34 -10.40
C TRP A 265 21.59 9.38 -10.08
N SER A 266 20.58 9.85 -9.35
CA SER A 266 19.39 9.05 -9.04
C SER A 266 18.68 8.59 -10.34
N TYR A 267 18.47 9.50 -11.29
CA TYR A 267 17.90 9.15 -12.60
C TYR A 267 18.84 8.29 -13.47
N ALA A 268 20.14 8.52 -13.43
CA ALA A 268 21.10 7.71 -14.18
C ALA A 268 21.04 6.24 -13.74
N ILE A 269 20.98 5.95 -12.44
CA ILE A 269 20.83 4.59 -11.92
C ILE A 269 19.51 3.98 -12.41
N ALA A 270 18.40 4.73 -12.34
CA ALA A 270 17.09 4.23 -12.80
C ALA A 270 17.07 3.91 -14.30
N VAL A 271 17.72 4.73 -15.13
CA VAL A 271 17.85 4.49 -16.58
C VAL A 271 18.73 3.27 -16.86
N ILE A 272 19.88 3.15 -16.20
CA ILE A 272 20.77 1.98 -16.36
C ILE A 272 20.03 0.70 -15.95
N GLN A 273 19.39 0.70 -14.79
CA GLN A 273 18.63 -0.43 -14.28
C GLN A 273 17.51 -0.86 -15.25
N THR A 274 16.72 0.10 -15.74
CA THR A 274 15.65 -0.17 -16.71
C THR A 274 16.21 -0.65 -18.04
N GLY A 275 17.30 -0.05 -18.51
CA GLY A 275 17.97 -0.42 -19.76
C GLY A 275 18.55 -1.83 -19.72
N VAL A 276 19.18 -2.23 -18.62
CA VAL A 276 19.69 -3.59 -18.40
C VAL A 276 18.55 -4.62 -18.46
N LEU A 277 17.41 -4.33 -17.83
CA LEU A 277 16.24 -5.21 -17.89
C LEU A 277 15.68 -5.36 -19.29
N LEU A 278 15.50 -4.25 -20.01
CA LEU A 278 15.02 -4.27 -21.39
C LEU A 278 15.99 -4.98 -22.33
N ALA A 279 17.29 -4.75 -22.18
CA ALA A 279 18.31 -5.45 -22.96
C ALA A 279 18.29 -6.96 -22.69
N GLY A 280 18.16 -7.36 -21.42
CA GLY A 280 18.03 -8.77 -21.04
C GLY A 280 16.78 -9.43 -21.64
N LEU A 281 15.64 -8.74 -21.61
CA LEU A 281 14.40 -9.21 -22.24
C LEU A 281 14.51 -9.34 -23.76
N VAL A 282 15.09 -8.34 -24.44
CA VAL A 282 15.28 -8.35 -25.89
C VAL A 282 16.23 -9.47 -26.30
N PHE A 283 17.35 -9.63 -25.58
CA PHE A 283 18.30 -10.72 -25.83
C PHE A 283 17.64 -12.09 -25.66
N TRP A 284 16.85 -12.26 -24.60
CA TRP A 284 16.11 -13.50 -24.36
C TRP A 284 15.10 -13.80 -25.48
N LEU A 285 14.30 -12.80 -25.89
CA LEU A 285 13.35 -12.95 -26.99
C LEU A 285 14.01 -13.26 -28.33
N TRP A 286 15.22 -12.76 -28.58
CA TRP A 286 15.97 -13.07 -29.80
C TRP A 286 16.61 -14.46 -29.76
N SER A 287 16.94 -14.96 -28.57
CA SER A 287 17.53 -16.31 -28.41
C SER A 287 16.52 -17.46 -28.52
N MET A 288 15.23 -17.17 -28.53
CA MET A 288 14.13 -18.12 -28.76
C MET A 288 13.78 -18.22 -30.25
#